data_AF-A0A832JUK1-F1
#
_entry.id   AF-A0A832JUK1-F1
#
_cell.length_a   1.000
_cell.length_b   1.000
_cell.length_c   1.000
_cell.angle_alpha   90.00
_cell.angle_beta   90.00
_cell.angle_gamma   90.00
#
_symmetry.space_group_name_H-M   'P 1'
#
loop_
_entity.id
_entity.type
_entity.pdbx_description
1 polymer ?
#
loop_
_entity_poly.entity_id
_entity_poly.type
_entity_poly.pdbx_seq_one_letter_code
_entity_poly.pdbx_strand_id
1 'polypeptide(L)'
;MARQRKGLRGREKAAVLMISLGPEIAAQVYKHMDEADIEVVTLEIANLRKVTPAEKEEVLREAQEMLMAQEFIAQGGVEYAKTLLEKALGPEKAKQLLAKLTASLQVRPFDFMRRTDSQQILSFIQGEHPQTIALIMSYLSPEQAAQVMTGLAPALQAEVARRIATMDRITPEVLREVERILERKLSTVLTQDFTVAGGVDALVEIINRVDRGTERNIIETLEEQDPELAEEIKKRLFVFEDIIGLEDRSLQRVLREVDMKDLALALKGASEELREKFFRNMSKRAAQMLKEDMEFMGPVRVRDVEEAQQKIVNVIRQLEEAGEIVVARGGGEELIV
;
A
#
# COMPACT_ATOMS: atom_id res chain seq x y z
N MET A 1 11.22 51.39 -29.79
CA MET A 1 11.57 50.04 -30.27
C MET A 1 10.70 49.03 -29.55
N ALA A 2 9.74 48.42 -30.26
CA ALA A 2 8.80 47.46 -29.69
C ALA A 2 9.54 46.13 -29.44
N ARG A 3 9.58 45.69 -28.18
CA ARG A 3 10.02 44.33 -27.83
C ARG A 3 9.06 43.35 -28.50
N GLN A 4 9.54 42.57 -29.46
CA GLN A 4 8.88 41.32 -29.85
C GLN A 4 8.76 40.47 -28.58
N ARG A 5 7.53 40.30 -28.07
CA ARG A 5 7.27 39.39 -26.95
C ARG A 5 7.50 37.96 -27.45
N LYS A 6 8.51 37.29 -26.89
CA LYS A 6 8.60 35.82 -26.88
C LYS A 6 7.28 35.28 -26.30
N GLY A 7 6.78 34.17 -26.86
CA GLY A 7 5.45 33.62 -26.59
C GLY A 7 5.05 33.65 -25.11
N LEU A 8 3.76 33.93 -24.87
CA LEU A 8 3.17 34.08 -23.54
C LEU A 8 3.44 32.84 -22.69
N ARG A 9 3.84 33.05 -21.44
CA ARG A 9 4.00 31.97 -20.45
C ARG A 9 2.63 31.52 -19.94
N GLY A 10 2.51 30.29 -19.46
CA GLY A 10 1.22 29.71 -19.02
C GLY A 10 0.43 30.59 -18.03
N ARG A 11 1.14 31.23 -17.08
CA ARG A 11 0.52 32.17 -16.12
C ARG A 11 0.00 33.46 -16.79
N GLU A 12 0.73 33.99 -17.76
CA GLU A 12 0.31 35.15 -18.55
C GLU A 12 -0.90 34.78 -19.44
N LYS A 13 -0.93 33.56 -20.01
CA LYS A 13 -2.07 33.05 -20.78
C LYS A 13 -3.31 32.89 -19.91
N ALA A 14 -3.18 32.34 -18.70
CA ALA A 14 -4.28 32.23 -17.75
C ALA A 14 -4.86 33.61 -17.39
N ALA A 15 -4.00 34.61 -17.15
CA ALA A 15 -4.45 35.98 -16.91
C ALA A 15 -5.16 36.58 -18.13
N VAL A 16 -4.64 36.38 -19.35
CA VAL A 16 -5.30 36.82 -20.61
C VAL A 16 -6.65 36.13 -20.80
N LEU A 17 -6.77 34.84 -20.47
CA LEU A 17 -8.01 34.08 -20.53
C LEU A 17 -9.05 34.64 -19.55
N MET A 18 -8.67 34.89 -18.30
CA MET A 18 -9.55 35.44 -17.27
C MET A 18 -10.08 36.84 -17.64
N ILE A 19 -9.22 37.70 -18.20
CA ILE A 19 -9.64 38.99 -18.74
C ILE A 19 -10.59 38.81 -19.94
N SER A 20 -10.35 37.79 -20.75
CA SER A 20 -11.11 37.52 -21.97
C SER A 20 -12.53 37.03 -21.71
N LEU A 21 -12.72 36.27 -20.62
CA LEU A 21 -14.00 35.75 -20.15
C LEU A 21 -14.86 36.82 -19.46
N GLY A 22 -14.25 37.92 -19.01
CA GLY A 22 -14.93 38.97 -18.28
C GLY A 22 -15.12 38.67 -16.79
N PRO A 23 -15.41 39.70 -15.97
CA PRO A 23 -15.37 39.60 -14.51
C PRO A 23 -16.41 38.65 -13.94
N GLU A 24 -17.60 38.54 -14.54
CA GLU A 24 -18.68 37.68 -14.05
C GLU A 24 -18.33 36.19 -14.17
N ILE A 25 -17.76 35.79 -15.31
CA ILE A 25 -17.38 34.40 -15.58
C ILE A 25 -16.08 34.05 -14.85
N ALA A 26 -15.10 34.95 -14.88
CA ALA A 26 -13.84 34.78 -14.15
C ALA A 26 -14.08 34.59 -12.64
N ALA A 27 -15.05 35.29 -12.04
CA ALA A 27 -15.40 35.10 -10.64
C ALA A 27 -15.94 33.70 -10.32
N GLN A 28 -16.62 33.04 -11.27
CA GLN A 28 -17.03 31.64 -11.09
C GLN A 28 -15.84 30.69 -11.17
N VAL A 29 -14.89 30.96 -12.07
CA VAL A 29 -13.66 30.17 -12.18
C VAL A 29 -12.84 30.25 -10.89
N TYR A 30 -12.70 31.44 -10.29
CA TYR A 30 -12.00 31.61 -9.01
C TYR A 30 -12.59 30.81 -7.84
N LYS A 31 -13.89 30.49 -7.84
CA LYS A 31 -14.49 29.65 -6.78
C LYS A 31 -13.98 28.20 -6.79
N HIS A 32 -13.35 27.78 -7.89
CA HIS A 32 -12.83 26.45 -8.08
C HIS A 32 -11.29 26.42 -8.09
N MET A 33 -10.64 27.51 -7.68
CA MET A 33 -9.18 27.63 -7.60
C MET A 33 -8.74 27.77 -6.14
N ASP A 34 -7.55 27.26 -5.83
CA ASP A 34 -6.94 27.42 -4.51
C ASP A 34 -6.33 28.82 -4.35
N GLU A 35 -6.18 29.26 -3.10
CA GLU A 35 -5.80 30.64 -2.74
C GLU A 35 -4.44 31.06 -3.35
N ALA A 36 -3.46 30.15 -3.38
CA ALA A 36 -2.15 30.38 -3.98
C ALA A 36 -2.21 30.65 -5.50
N ASP A 37 -3.10 29.95 -6.22
CA ASP A 37 -3.26 30.12 -7.66
C ASP A 37 -4.02 31.40 -8.00
N ILE A 38 -5.02 31.76 -7.17
CA ILE A 38 -5.74 33.03 -7.29
C ILE A 38 -4.77 34.21 -7.14
N GLU A 39 -3.86 34.17 -6.16
CA GLU A 39 -2.86 35.21 -5.94
C GLU A 39 -1.95 35.38 -7.17
N VAL A 40 -1.45 34.26 -7.71
CA VAL A 40 -0.56 34.25 -8.87
C VAL A 40 -1.26 34.79 -10.12
N VAL A 41 -2.48 34.33 -10.42
CA VAL A 41 -3.23 34.78 -11.61
C VAL A 41 -3.64 36.24 -11.47
N THR A 42 -4.05 36.67 -10.27
CA THR A 42 -4.44 38.08 -10.01
C THR A 42 -3.25 39.02 -10.16
N LEU A 43 -2.06 38.63 -9.69
CA LEU A 43 -0.84 39.40 -9.87
C LEU A 43 -0.47 39.58 -11.35
N GLU A 44 -0.62 38.52 -12.16
CA GLU A 44 -0.38 38.59 -13.59
C GLU A 44 -1.43 39.47 -14.31
N ILE A 45 -2.71 39.39 -13.93
CA ILE A 45 -3.76 40.29 -14.43
C ILE A 45 -3.40 41.76 -14.15
N ALA A 46 -2.93 42.07 -12.94
CA ALA A 46 -2.53 43.42 -12.56
C ALA A 46 -1.30 43.94 -13.34
N ASN A 47 -0.39 43.04 -13.71
CA ASN A 47 0.82 43.38 -14.47
C ASN A 47 0.58 43.49 -15.99
N LEU A 48 -0.56 42.99 -16.49
CA LEU A 48 -0.93 43.07 -17.90
C LEU A 48 -1.44 44.48 -18.26
N ARG A 49 -0.58 45.28 -18.91
CA ARG A 49 -0.91 46.67 -19.30
C ARG A 49 -1.86 46.77 -20.49
N LYS A 50 -1.73 45.88 -21.48
CA LYS A 50 -2.58 45.85 -22.68
C LYS A 50 -2.52 44.47 -23.30
N VAL A 51 -3.69 43.92 -23.63
CA VAL A 51 -3.86 42.68 -24.37
C VAL A 51 -4.33 43.03 -25.78
N THR A 52 -3.61 42.56 -26.80
CA THR A 52 -4.01 42.76 -28.19
C THR A 52 -5.11 41.78 -28.59
N PRO A 53 -5.97 42.13 -29.58
CA PRO A 53 -6.97 41.19 -30.09
C PRO A 53 -6.38 39.86 -30.57
N ALA A 54 -5.19 39.89 -31.17
CA ALA A 54 -4.47 38.70 -31.62
C ALA A 54 -4.04 37.79 -30.45
N GLU A 55 -3.47 38.36 -29.38
CA GLU A 55 -3.11 37.59 -28.16
C GLU A 55 -4.35 36.98 -27.49
N LYS A 56 -5.48 37.71 -27.48
CA LYS A 56 -6.76 37.21 -26.96
C LYS A 56 -7.28 36.03 -27.78
N GLU A 57 -7.26 36.15 -29.10
CA GLU A 57 -7.76 35.09 -30.00
C GLU A 57 -6.88 33.83 -29.92
N GLU A 58 -5.56 33.99 -29.84
CA GLU A 58 -4.61 32.89 -29.71
C GLU A 58 -4.85 32.10 -28.41
N VAL A 59 -4.98 32.79 -27.27
CA VAL A 59 -5.22 32.16 -25.96
C VAL A 59 -6.59 31.50 -25.90
N LEU A 60 -7.64 32.11 -26.46
CA LEU A 60 -8.97 31.50 -26.50
C LEU A 60 -9.00 30.23 -27.36
N ARG A 61 -8.30 30.22 -28.49
CA ARG A 61 -8.20 29.06 -29.37
C ARG A 61 -7.47 27.90 -28.68
N GLU A 62 -6.34 28.19 -28.05
CA GLU A 62 -5.57 27.20 -27.30
C GLU A 62 -6.37 26.63 -26.11
N ALA A 63 -7.10 27.48 -25.38
CA ALA A 63 -7.97 27.05 -24.31
C ALA A 63 -9.14 26.17 -24.82
N GLN A 64 -9.74 26.53 -25.95
CA GLN A 64 -10.79 25.73 -26.58
C GLN A 64 -10.27 24.35 -27.03
N GLU A 65 -9.07 24.28 -27.62
CA GLU A 65 -8.43 23.02 -28.01
C GLU A 65 -8.15 22.13 -26.79
N MET A 66 -7.69 22.70 -25.66
CA MET A 66 -7.50 21.95 -24.41
C MET A 66 -8.82 21.48 -23.79
N LEU A 67 -9.85 22.31 -23.80
CA LEU A 67 -11.18 21.94 -23.30
C LEU A 67 -11.81 20.84 -24.15
N MET A 68 -11.69 20.91 -25.48
CA MET A 68 -12.16 19.86 -26.38
C MET A 68 -11.38 18.57 -26.17
N ALA A 69 -10.05 18.64 -26.01
CA ALA A 69 -9.23 17.47 -25.69
C ALA A 69 -9.67 16.81 -24.36
N GLN A 70 -10.07 17.60 -23.36
CA GLN A 70 -10.66 17.08 -22.12
C GLN A 70 -12.11 16.59 -22.26
N GLU A 71 -12.95 17.20 -23.08
CA GLU A 71 -14.33 16.74 -23.36
C GLU A 71 -14.36 15.37 -24.04
N PHE A 72 -13.37 15.04 -24.87
CA PHE A 72 -13.19 13.70 -25.43
C PHE A 72 -12.67 12.67 -24.41
N ILE A 73 -12.10 13.12 -23.29
CA ILE A 73 -11.51 12.26 -22.25
C ILE A 73 -12.42 12.14 -21.01
N ALA A 74 -13.38 13.06 -20.79
CA ALA A 74 -14.04 13.24 -19.50
C ALA A 74 -15.58 13.28 -19.51
N GLN A 75 -16.28 12.60 -20.42
CA GLN A 75 -17.69 12.25 -20.22
C GLN A 75 -17.96 10.75 -20.39
N GLY A 76 -17.36 9.96 -19.49
CA GLY A 76 -17.91 8.68 -19.09
C GLY A 76 -18.83 8.86 -17.88
N GLY A 77 -20.04 8.30 -17.90
CA GLY A 77 -20.98 8.35 -16.77
C GLY A 77 -22.38 7.85 -17.11
N VAL A 78 -23.16 7.47 -16.08
CA VAL A 78 -24.51 6.88 -16.23
C VAL A 78 -25.47 7.83 -16.95
N GLU A 79 -25.32 9.15 -16.78
CA GLU A 79 -26.17 10.19 -17.40
C GLU A 79 -25.88 10.38 -18.90
N TYR A 80 -24.61 10.28 -19.29
CA TYR A 80 -24.21 10.28 -20.70
C TYR A 80 -24.65 8.98 -21.39
N ALA A 81 -24.41 7.84 -20.74
CA ALA A 81 -24.91 6.54 -21.20
C ALA A 81 -26.45 6.54 -21.33
N LYS A 82 -27.16 7.19 -20.40
CA LYS A 82 -28.62 7.36 -20.46
C LYS A 82 -29.05 8.15 -21.68
N THR A 83 -28.48 9.33 -21.87
CA THR A 83 -28.82 10.20 -23.01
C THR A 83 -28.52 9.52 -24.35
N LEU A 84 -27.42 8.75 -24.41
CA LEU A 84 -27.00 8.01 -25.59
C LEU A 84 -27.94 6.82 -25.87
N LEU A 85 -28.30 6.05 -24.84
CA LEU A 85 -29.26 4.94 -24.96
C LEU A 85 -30.66 5.43 -25.32
N GLU A 86 -31.12 6.54 -24.74
CA GLU A 86 -32.43 7.14 -25.06
C GLU A 86 -32.51 7.59 -26.51
N LYS A 87 -31.45 8.22 -27.03
CA LYS A 87 -31.37 8.64 -28.43
C LYS A 87 -31.22 7.47 -29.41
N ALA A 88 -30.49 6.42 -29.04
CA ALA A 88 -30.20 5.30 -29.93
C ALA A 88 -31.31 4.23 -29.96
N LEU A 89 -31.99 3.99 -28.83
CA LEU A 89 -32.89 2.84 -28.64
C LEU A 89 -34.30 3.23 -28.18
N GLY A 90 -34.56 4.52 -27.95
CA GLY A 90 -35.82 5.05 -27.45
C GLY A 90 -35.95 4.97 -25.92
N PRO A 91 -36.85 5.78 -25.32
CA PRO A 91 -36.89 6.00 -23.87
C PRO A 91 -37.21 4.75 -23.05
N GLU A 92 -38.12 3.89 -23.51
CA GLU A 92 -38.52 2.67 -22.79
C GLU A 92 -37.42 1.61 -22.75
N LYS A 93 -36.72 1.40 -23.88
CA LYS A 93 -35.64 0.41 -23.98
C LYS A 93 -34.37 0.90 -23.27
N ALA A 94 -34.09 2.20 -23.35
CA ALA A 94 -33.04 2.84 -22.58
C ALA A 94 -33.28 2.69 -21.07
N LYS A 95 -34.50 2.93 -20.59
CA LYS A 95 -34.86 2.77 -19.17
C LYS A 95 -34.66 1.34 -18.68
N GLN A 96 -35.00 0.33 -19.48
CA GLN A 96 -34.75 -1.08 -19.14
C GLN A 96 -33.26 -1.45 -19.10
N LEU A 97 -32.48 -0.97 -20.07
CA LEU A 97 -31.04 -1.23 -20.13
C LEU A 97 -30.29 -0.49 -19.03
N LEU A 98 -30.67 0.76 -18.75
CA LEU A 98 -30.17 1.52 -17.61
C LEU A 98 -30.57 0.87 -16.30
N ALA A 99 -31.79 0.37 -16.13
CA ALA A 99 -32.17 -0.34 -14.90
C ALA A 99 -31.31 -1.59 -14.67
N LYS A 100 -30.96 -2.34 -15.74
CA LYS A 100 -30.00 -3.45 -15.66
C LYS A 100 -28.58 -2.98 -15.36
N LEU A 101 -28.12 -1.91 -16.00
CA LEU A 101 -26.79 -1.32 -15.78
C LEU A 101 -26.64 -0.73 -14.38
N THR A 102 -27.65 -0.03 -13.87
CA THR A 102 -27.73 0.48 -12.51
C THR A 102 -27.86 -0.65 -11.51
N ALA A 103 -28.52 -1.77 -11.81
CA ALA A 103 -28.47 -2.96 -10.95
C ALA A 103 -27.07 -3.61 -10.91
N SER A 104 -26.27 -3.50 -11.98
CA SER A 104 -24.87 -3.94 -12.00
C SER A 104 -23.87 -2.91 -11.46
N LEU A 105 -24.22 -1.62 -11.46
CA LEU A 105 -23.39 -0.49 -11.01
C LEU A 105 -23.80 0.04 -9.63
N GLN A 106 -24.92 -0.43 -9.06
CA GLN A 106 -25.26 -0.15 -7.68
C GLN A 106 -24.23 -0.86 -6.82
N VAL A 107 -23.39 -0.08 -6.16
CA VAL A 107 -22.80 -0.44 -4.88
C VAL A 107 -23.94 -1.03 -4.06
N ARG A 108 -23.85 -2.33 -3.77
CA ARG A 108 -24.87 -2.99 -2.94
C ARG A 108 -24.95 -2.19 -1.64
N PRO A 109 -26.15 -1.89 -1.11
CA PRO A 109 -26.24 -1.28 0.20
C PRO A 109 -25.39 -2.09 1.19
N PHE A 110 -24.53 -1.41 1.93
CA PHE A 110 -23.55 -2.01 2.84
C PHE A 110 -22.44 -2.84 2.17
N ASP A 111 -22.04 -2.53 0.92
CA ASP A 111 -20.93 -3.25 0.27
C ASP A 111 -19.62 -3.16 1.07
N PHE A 112 -19.39 -2.03 1.76
CA PHE A 112 -18.25 -1.88 2.65
C PHE A 112 -18.26 -2.90 3.80
N MET A 113 -19.43 -3.16 4.39
CA MET A 113 -19.59 -4.12 5.49
C MET A 113 -19.28 -5.55 5.05
N ARG A 114 -19.53 -5.90 3.78
CA ARG A 114 -19.17 -7.23 3.26
C ARG A 114 -17.66 -7.44 3.16
N ARG A 115 -16.89 -6.35 3.07
CA ARG A 115 -15.41 -6.38 2.98
C ARG A 115 -14.73 -6.15 4.33
N THR A 116 -15.49 -5.73 5.34
CA THR A 116 -15.01 -5.53 6.71
C THR A 116 -14.93 -6.86 7.47
N ASP A 117 -13.94 -6.99 8.34
CA ASP A 117 -13.81 -8.18 9.19
C ASP A 117 -14.95 -8.28 10.21
N SER A 118 -15.39 -9.51 10.52
CA SER A 118 -16.52 -9.77 11.41
C SER A 118 -16.32 -9.24 12.84
N GLN A 119 -15.09 -9.21 13.36
CA GLN A 119 -14.80 -8.64 14.68
C GLN A 119 -14.91 -7.11 14.68
N GLN A 120 -14.50 -6.46 13.58
CA GLN A 120 -14.65 -5.02 13.41
C GLN A 120 -16.13 -4.62 13.25
N ILE A 121 -16.90 -5.43 12.53
CA ILE A 121 -18.36 -5.24 12.44
C ILE A 121 -18.99 -5.37 13.84
N LEU A 122 -18.62 -6.41 14.59
CA LEU A 122 -19.15 -6.66 15.94
C LEU A 122 -18.84 -5.50 16.90
N SER A 123 -17.59 -5.05 16.94
CA SER A 123 -17.15 -3.98 17.85
C SER A 123 -17.91 -2.68 17.60
N PHE A 124 -18.31 -2.46 16.34
CA PHE A 124 -19.06 -1.31 15.89
C PHE A 124 -20.55 -1.40 16.21
N ILE A 125 -21.19 -2.56 15.98
CA ILE A 125 -22.65 -2.68 16.08
C ILE A 125 -23.14 -3.10 17.47
N GLN A 126 -22.27 -3.61 18.35
CA GLN A 126 -22.67 -4.12 19.68
C GLN A 126 -23.37 -3.08 20.57
N GLY A 127 -23.10 -1.79 20.37
CA GLY A 127 -23.73 -0.68 21.10
C GLY A 127 -24.97 -0.09 20.42
N GLU A 128 -25.34 -0.59 19.25
CA GLU A 128 -26.48 -0.09 18.47
C GLU A 128 -27.80 -0.75 18.88
N HIS A 129 -28.91 -0.13 18.52
CA HIS A 129 -30.24 -0.66 18.84
C HIS A 129 -30.48 -2.01 18.11
N PRO A 130 -31.16 -3.01 18.70
CA PRO A 130 -31.35 -4.33 18.09
C PRO A 130 -32.00 -4.31 16.69
N GLN A 131 -32.81 -3.30 16.38
CA GLN A 131 -33.36 -3.10 15.03
C GLN A 131 -32.28 -2.76 14.00
N THR A 132 -31.33 -1.91 14.37
CA THR A 132 -30.22 -1.49 13.51
C THR A 132 -29.26 -2.65 13.28
N ILE A 133 -28.97 -3.43 14.34
CA ILE A 133 -28.18 -4.66 14.24
C ILE A 133 -28.86 -5.64 13.28
N ALA A 134 -30.16 -5.90 13.47
CA ALA A 134 -30.94 -6.79 12.59
C ALA A 134 -30.91 -6.33 11.11
N LEU A 135 -31.04 -5.02 10.89
CA LEU A 135 -30.93 -4.42 9.56
C LEU A 135 -29.55 -4.71 8.94
N ILE A 136 -28.46 -4.35 9.63
CA ILE A 136 -27.10 -4.59 9.13
C ILE A 136 -26.86 -6.07 8.82
N MET A 137 -27.24 -6.95 9.76
CA MET A 137 -27.07 -8.40 9.65
C MET A 137 -27.79 -8.99 8.43
N SER A 138 -28.94 -8.44 8.04
CA SER A 138 -29.67 -8.89 6.84
C SER A 138 -28.96 -8.59 5.52
N TYR A 139 -27.93 -7.73 5.53
CA TYR A 139 -27.13 -7.37 4.37
C TYR A 139 -25.71 -7.98 4.38
N LEU A 140 -25.32 -8.72 5.41
CA LEU A 140 -24.05 -9.47 5.46
C LEU A 140 -24.14 -10.81 4.71
N SER A 141 -23.01 -11.50 4.48
CA SER A 141 -23.07 -12.91 4.09
C SER A 141 -23.55 -13.76 5.28
N PRO A 142 -24.18 -14.93 5.05
CA PRO A 142 -24.60 -15.82 6.13
C PRO A 142 -23.46 -16.19 7.09
N GLU A 143 -22.25 -16.37 6.56
CA GLU A 143 -21.04 -16.72 7.32
C GLU A 143 -20.59 -15.56 8.22
N GLN A 144 -20.52 -14.34 7.66
CA GLN A 144 -20.19 -13.13 8.43
C GLN A 144 -21.24 -12.85 9.49
N ALA A 145 -22.53 -12.94 9.14
CA ALA A 145 -23.63 -12.78 10.08
C ALA A 145 -23.56 -13.80 11.23
N ALA A 146 -23.21 -15.06 10.95
CA ALA A 146 -23.06 -16.08 12.00
C ALA A 146 -21.91 -15.76 12.98
N GLN A 147 -20.77 -15.30 12.45
CA GLN A 147 -19.61 -14.89 13.26
C GLN A 147 -19.96 -13.68 14.14
N VAL A 148 -20.59 -12.66 13.58
CA VAL A 148 -21.04 -11.48 14.32
C VAL A 148 -22.09 -11.85 15.38
N MET A 149 -23.07 -12.70 15.05
CA MET A 149 -24.10 -13.17 15.99
C MET A 149 -23.46 -13.87 17.21
N THR A 150 -22.43 -14.68 16.98
CA THR A 150 -21.73 -15.42 18.05
C THR A 150 -21.08 -14.47 19.07
N GLY A 151 -20.58 -13.31 18.62
CA GLY A 151 -19.95 -12.34 19.49
C GLY A 151 -20.91 -11.40 20.23
N LEU A 152 -22.21 -11.41 19.90
CA LEU A 152 -23.22 -10.62 20.62
C LEU A 152 -23.58 -11.25 21.97
N ALA A 153 -24.00 -10.43 22.93
CA ALA A 153 -24.50 -10.93 24.21
C ALA A 153 -25.76 -11.82 24.03
N PRO A 154 -25.95 -12.89 24.83
CA PRO A 154 -27.05 -13.86 24.64
C PRO A 154 -28.45 -13.23 24.58
N ALA A 155 -28.69 -12.19 25.36
CA ALA A 155 -29.96 -11.45 25.34
C ALA A 155 -30.19 -10.70 24.01
N LEU A 156 -29.13 -10.16 23.41
CA LEU A 156 -29.20 -9.48 22.11
C LEU A 156 -29.33 -10.46 20.96
N GLN A 157 -28.70 -11.64 21.03
CA GLN A 157 -28.80 -12.67 19.98
C GLN A 157 -30.26 -13.04 19.69
N ALA A 158 -31.04 -13.36 20.75
CA ALA A 158 -32.44 -13.74 20.61
C ALA A 158 -33.30 -12.58 20.07
N GLU A 159 -33.04 -11.36 20.52
CA GLU A 159 -33.75 -10.15 20.10
C GLU A 159 -33.49 -9.81 18.62
N VAL A 160 -32.23 -9.86 18.20
CA VAL A 160 -31.80 -9.60 16.83
C VAL A 160 -32.32 -10.68 15.90
N ALA A 161 -32.19 -11.96 16.27
CA ALA A 161 -32.70 -13.07 15.46
C ALA A 161 -34.22 -12.98 15.23
N ARG A 162 -35.00 -12.65 16.27
CA ARG A 162 -36.44 -12.42 16.15
C ARG A 162 -36.74 -11.29 15.17
N ARG A 163 -36.02 -10.17 15.29
CA ARG A 163 -36.21 -9.01 14.41
C ARG A 163 -35.88 -9.33 12.96
N ILE A 164 -34.76 -10.02 12.68
CA ILE A 164 -34.41 -10.47 11.32
C ILE A 164 -35.55 -11.33 10.74
N ALA A 165 -36.11 -12.25 11.53
CA ALA A 165 -37.18 -13.14 11.08
C ALA A 165 -38.53 -12.44 10.84
N THR A 166 -38.81 -11.34 11.57
CA THR A 166 -40.08 -10.59 11.46
C THR A 166 -39.95 -9.28 10.68
N MET A 167 -38.79 -8.98 10.11
CA MET A 167 -38.54 -7.71 9.44
C MET A 167 -39.22 -7.69 8.07
N ASP A 168 -40.10 -6.71 7.88
CA ASP A 168 -40.77 -6.45 6.61
C ASP A 168 -39.95 -5.48 5.73
N ARG A 169 -40.62 -4.81 4.79
CA ARG A 169 -40.01 -3.87 3.84
C ARG A 169 -39.51 -2.61 4.55
N ILE A 170 -38.26 -2.25 4.29
CA ILE A 170 -37.65 -0.99 4.70
C ILE A 170 -37.70 -0.02 3.53
N THR A 171 -38.02 1.25 3.80
CA THR A 171 -38.02 2.27 2.75
C THR A 171 -36.59 2.56 2.29
N PRO A 172 -36.36 2.74 0.97
CA PRO A 172 -35.02 3.03 0.45
C PRO A 172 -34.35 4.27 1.04
N GLU A 173 -35.16 5.25 1.47
CA GLU A 173 -34.67 6.49 2.10
C GLU A 173 -34.06 6.21 3.49
N VAL A 174 -34.73 5.42 4.31
CA VAL A 174 -34.23 5.03 5.64
C VAL A 174 -32.99 4.15 5.51
N LEU A 175 -32.98 3.24 4.53
CA LEU A 175 -31.81 2.40 4.24
C LEU A 175 -30.56 3.25 3.93
N ARG A 176 -30.69 4.24 3.03
CA ARG A 176 -29.60 5.14 2.64
C ARG A 176 -29.12 6.03 3.79
N GLU A 177 -30.04 6.48 4.64
CA GLU A 177 -29.67 7.31 5.80
C GLU A 177 -28.86 6.50 6.81
N VAL A 178 -29.31 5.27 7.10
CA VAL A 178 -28.60 4.35 7.99
C VAL A 178 -27.23 3.98 7.41
N GLU A 179 -27.17 3.66 6.11
CA GLU A 179 -25.92 3.39 5.40
C GLU A 179 -24.93 4.55 5.51
N ARG A 180 -25.36 5.80 5.23
CA ARG A 180 -24.50 6.98 5.30
C ARG A 180 -23.96 7.23 6.71
N ILE A 181 -24.79 7.05 7.74
CA ILE A 181 -24.38 7.22 9.14
C ILE A 181 -23.35 6.16 9.52
N LEU A 182 -23.59 4.91 9.13
CA LEU A 182 -22.68 3.81 9.43
C LEU A 182 -21.36 3.94 8.65
N GLU A 183 -21.40 4.33 7.38
CA GLU A 183 -20.20 4.59 6.57
C GLU A 183 -19.36 5.73 7.15
N ARG A 184 -20.00 6.84 7.58
CA ARG A 184 -19.29 7.95 8.26
C ARG A 184 -18.66 7.50 9.57
N LYS A 185 -19.42 6.83 10.45
CA LYS A 185 -18.88 6.36 11.73
C LYS A 185 -17.76 5.32 11.51
N LEU A 186 -17.94 4.41 10.57
CA LEU A 186 -16.92 3.42 10.22
C LEU A 186 -15.70 4.08 9.61
N SER A 187 -15.86 5.11 8.76
CA SER A 187 -14.73 5.89 8.22
C SER A 187 -13.94 6.61 9.30
N THR A 188 -14.57 7.09 10.38
CA THR A 188 -13.86 7.66 11.55
C THR A 188 -13.11 6.62 12.38
N VAL A 189 -13.56 5.36 12.36
CA VAL A 189 -12.89 4.23 13.03
C VAL A 189 -11.82 3.62 12.12
N LEU A 190 -12.01 3.62 10.80
CA LEU A 190 -11.06 3.18 9.78
C LEU A 190 -9.98 4.23 9.51
N THR A 191 -10.22 5.51 9.78
CA THR A 191 -9.17 6.56 9.81
C THR A 191 -8.36 6.56 11.11
N GLN A 192 -8.73 5.72 12.10
CA GLN A 192 -7.71 5.14 12.96
C GLN A 192 -7.03 4.04 12.17
N ASP A 193 -6.16 4.45 11.25
CA ASP A 193 -5.26 3.56 10.55
C ASP A 193 -4.46 2.76 11.59
N PHE A 194 -4.90 1.54 11.89
CA PHE A 194 -3.96 0.44 11.91
C PHE A 194 -3.74 0.01 10.45
N THR A 195 -3.21 0.91 9.62
CA THR A 195 -2.16 0.39 8.74
C THR A 195 -1.11 -0.11 9.72
N VAL A 196 -0.79 -1.40 9.66
CA VAL A 196 0.32 -1.95 10.44
C VAL A 196 1.59 -1.32 9.85
N ALA A 197 1.86 -0.07 10.22
CA ALA A 197 3.03 0.70 9.86
C ALA A 197 4.10 0.36 10.90
N GLY A 198 4.61 -0.86 10.85
CA GLY A 198 5.59 -1.37 11.80
C GLY A 198 5.36 -2.83 12.16
N GLY A 199 5.80 -3.22 13.35
CA GLY A 199 5.81 -4.61 13.79
C GLY A 199 7.19 -5.25 13.64
N VAL A 200 7.32 -6.45 14.21
CA VAL A 200 8.62 -7.14 14.29
C VAL A 200 9.17 -7.42 12.89
N ASP A 201 8.33 -7.82 11.94
CA ASP A 201 8.76 -8.12 10.57
C ASP A 201 9.31 -6.87 9.84
N ALA A 202 8.63 -5.73 9.96
CA ALA A 202 9.08 -4.47 9.37
C ALA A 202 10.41 -3.98 9.99
N LEU A 203 10.55 -4.13 11.30
CA LEU A 203 11.79 -3.80 12.00
C LEU A 203 12.93 -4.76 11.60
N VAL A 204 12.64 -6.06 11.48
CA VAL A 204 13.60 -7.07 10.99
C VAL A 204 14.08 -6.72 9.58
N GLU A 205 13.20 -6.32 8.66
CA GLU A 205 13.59 -5.87 7.33
C GLU A 205 14.51 -4.64 7.35
N ILE A 206 14.27 -3.70 8.27
CA ILE A 206 15.11 -2.52 8.46
C ILE A 206 16.47 -2.93 9.05
N ILE A 207 16.47 -3.71 10.13
CA ILE A 207 17.69 -4.21 10.79
C ILE A 207 18.54 -5.00 9.80
N ASN A 208 17.90 -5.75 8.91
CA ASN A 208 18.55 -6.54 7.87
C ASN A 208 19.30 -5.71 6.82
N ARG A 209 19.08 -4.40 6.74
CA ARG A 209 19.67 -3.49 5.75
C ARG A 209 20.63 -2.46 6.36
N VAL A 210 20.67 -2.32 7.68
CA VAL A 210 21.61 -1.43 8.36
C VAL A 210 22.95 -2.13 8.58
N ASP A 211 23.97 -1.37 8.95
CA ASP A 211 25.26 -1.93 9.34
C ASP A 211 25.17 -2.63 10.71
N ARG A 212 26.08 -3.58 10.96
CA ARG A 212 26.11 -4.39 12.18
C ARG A 212 26.29 -3.56 13.46
N GLY A 213 26.94 -2.39 13.38
CA GLY A 213 27.07 -1.49 14.52
C GLY A 213 25.73 -0.91 14.95
N THR A 214 24.93 -0.47 13.97
CA THR A 214 23.56 0.00 14.18
C THR A 214 22.64 -1.14 14.64
N GLU A 215 22.69 -2.31 14.01
CA GLU A 215 21.94 -3.51 14.43
C GLU A 215 22.21 -3.83 15.90
N ARG A 216 23.49 -3.94 16.27
CA ARG A 216 23.90 -4.31 17.63
C ARG A 216 23.41 -3.29 18.65
N ASN A 217 23.55 -1.99 18.36
CA ASN A 217 23.05 -0.94 19.25
C ASN A 217 21.52 -1.01 19.43
N ILE A 218 20.76 -1.28 18.35
CA ILE A 218 19.31 -1.44 18.41
C ILE A 218 18.93 -2.66 19.26
N ILE A 219 19.56 -3.81 19.03
CA ILE A 219 19.26 -5.05 19.75
C ILE A 219 19.67 -4.96 21.22
N GLU A 220 20.86 -4.46 21.56
CA GLU A 220 21.30 -4.29 22.96
C GLU A 220 20.36 -3.34 23.72
N THR A 221 19.95 -2.24 23.10
CA THR A 221 18.98 -1.30 23.71
C THR A 221 17.61 -1.97 23.91
N LEU A 222 17.18 -2.80 22.96
CA LEU A 222 15.93 -3.55 23.06
C LEU A 222 16.01 -4.64 24.15
N GLU A 223 17.14 -5.32 24.32
CA GLU A 223 17.32 -6.31 25.39
C GLU A 223 17.22 -5.68 26.79
N GLU A 224 17.70 -4.44 26.96
CA GLU A 224 17.58 -3.73 28.23
C GLU A 224 16.15 -3.27 28.55
N GLN A 225 15.39 -2.89 27.51
CA GLN A 225 14.05 -2.32 27.68
C GLN A 225 12.93 -3.35 27.62
N ASP A 226 13.04 -4.32 26.71
CA ASP A 226 12.06 -5.35 26.41
C ASP A 226 12.75 -6.65 25.94
N PRO A 227 13.17 -7.52 26.88
CA PRO A 227 13.84 -8.77 26.55
C PRO A 227 13.02 -9.72 25.68
N GLU A 228 11.68 -9.71 25.82
CA GLU A 228 10.81 -10.60 25.06
C GLU A 228 10.75 -10.18 23.59
N LEU A 229 10.61 -8.88 23.32
CA LEU A 229 10.63 -8.32 21.98
C LEU A 229 12.00 -8.50 21.30
N ALA A 230 13.09 -8.30 22.04
CA ALA A 230 14.44 -8.52 21.52
C ALA A 230 14.64 -9.97 21.08
N GLU A 231 14.18 -10.95 21.87
CA GLU A 231 14.20 -12.36 21.47
C GLU A 231 13.30 -12.64 20.26
N GLU A 232 12.13 -12.00 20.17
CA GLU A 232 11.23 -12.16 19.03
C GLU A 232 11.84 -11.64 17.71
N ILE A 233 12.62 -10.55 17.79
CA ILE A 233 13.39 -9.99 16.67
C ILE A 233 14.55 -10.91 16.31
N LYS A 234 15.34 -11.34 17.30
CA LYS A 234 16.50 -12.23 17.10
C LYS A 234 16.12 -13.53 16.41
N LYS A 235 15.00 -14.16 16.81
CA LYS A 235 14.49 -15.38 16.16
C LYS A 235 14.18 -15.21 14.67
N ARG A 236 13.90 -13.98 14.23
CA ARG A 236 13.60 -13.65 12.83
C ARG A 236 14.82 -13.16 12.05
N LEU A 237 15.93 -12.82 12.72
CA LEU A 237 17.18 -12.47 12.07
C LEU A 237 17.93 -13.74 11.67
N PHE A 238 18.26 -13.87 10.38
CA PHE A 238 19.20 -14.89 9.91
C PHE A 238 20.62 -14.36 10.06
N VAL A 239 21.39 -14.95 10.97
CA VAL A 239 22.79 -14.60 11.24
C VAL A 239 23.76 -15.56 10.53
N PHE A 240 25.03 -15.16 10.41
CA PHE A 240 26.05 -15.98 9.72
C PHE A 240 26.24 -17.37 10.34
N GLU A 241 26.06 -17.52 11.65
CA GLU A 241 26.17 -18.83 12.31
C GLU A 241 24.97 -19.75 11.98
N ASP A 242 23.80 -19.20 11.60
CA ASP A 242 22.62 -20.00 11.22
C ASP A 242 22.82 -20.79 9.93
N ILE A 243 23.88 -20.48 9.17
CA ILE A 243 24.33 -21.26 8.00
C ILE A 243 24.55 -22.72 8.38
N ILE A 244 24.84 -23.02 9.66
CA ILE A 244 24.98 -24.37 10.15
C ILE A 244 23.71 -25.21 9.97
N GLY A 245 22.54 -24.58 10.01
CA GLY A 245 21.23 -25.20 9.81
C GLY A 245 20.85 -25.40 8.34
N LEU A 246 21.57 -24.77 7.39
CA LEU A 246 21.26 -24.93 5.96
C LEU A 246 21.54 -26.35 5.47
N GLU A 247 20.68 -26.85 4.59
CA GLU A 247 20.93 -28.11 3.90
C GLU A 247 22.19 -28.01 3.04
N ASP A 248 22.92 -29.12 2.91
CA ASP A 248 24.16 -29.21 2.12
C ASP A 248 23.93 -28.74 0.66
N ARG A 249 22.76 -29.03 0.08
CA ARG A 249 22.39 -28.57 -1.28
C ARG A 249 22.25 -27.04 -1.37
N SER A 250 21.62 -26.42 -0.39
CA SER A 250 21.48 -24.96 -0.31
C SER A 250 22.85 -24.30 -0.13
N LEU A 251 23.69 -24.83 0.76
CA LEU A 251 25.05 -24.32 0.97
C LEU A 251 25.91 -24.43 -0.29
N GLN A 252 25.82 -25.53 -1.04
CA GLN A 252 26.51 -25.69 -2.33
C GLN A 252 26.04 -24.70 -3.39
N ARG A 253 24.78 -24.26 -3.35
CA ARG A 253 24.28 -23.21 -4.26
C ARG A 253 24.86 -21.85 -3.90
N VAL A 254 24.86 -21.51 -2.62
CA VAL A 254 25.45 -20.28 -2.06
C VAL A 254 26.93 -20.18 -2.42
N LEU A 255 27.68 -21.27 -2.24
CA LEU A 255 29.11 -21.36 -2.56
C LEU A 255 29.46 -21.03 -4.03
N ARG A 256 28.50 -21.03 -4.95
CA ARG A 256 28.71 -20.65 -6.35
C ARG A 256 28.62 -19.14 -6.60
N GLU A 257 27.94 -18.41 -5.72
CA GLU A 257 27.71 -16.97 -5.84
C GLU A 257 28.65 -16.15 -4.93
N VAL A 258 29.36 -16.80 -4.00
CA VAL A 258 30.27 -16.14 -3.06
C VAL A 258 31.70 -16.11 -3.60
N ASP A 259 32.35 -14.94 -3.52
CA ASP A 259 33.78 -14.78 -3.84
C ASP A 259 34.67 -15.51 -2.81
N MET A 260 35.66 -16.25 -3.28
CA MET A 260 36.57 -17.03 -2.41
C MET A 260 37.34 -16.17 -1.40
N LYS A 261 37.67 -14.92 -1.73
CA LYS A 261 38.37 -14.02 -0.81
C LYS A 261 37.46 -13.56 0.32
N ASP A 262 36.21 -13.22 -0.01
CA ASP A 262 35.21 -12.87 1.00
C ASP A 262 34.89 -14.09 1.87
N LEU A 263 34.82 -15.29 1.30
CA LEU A 263 34.65 -16.53 2.07
C LEU A 263 35.82 -16.81 3.02
N ALA A 264 37.06 -16.67 2.53
CA ALA A 264 38.26 -16.86 3.36
C ALA A 264 38.28 -15.90 4.56
N LEU A 265 37.93 -14.63 4.31
CA LEU A 265 37.88 -13.60 5.34
C LEU A 265 36.76 -13.86 6.35
N ALA A 266 35.55 -14.20 5.89
CA ALA A 266 34.41 -14.49 6.74
C ALA A 266 34.66 -15.72 7.65
N LEU A 267 35.26 -16.78 7.10
CA LEU A 267 35.55 -18.00 7.86
C LEU A 267 36.62 -17.82 8.94
N LYS A 268 37.47 -16.78 8.87
CA LYS A 268 38.45 -16.49 9.95
C LYS A 268 37.78 -16.18 11.29
N GLY A 269 36.55 -15.64 11.29
CA GLY A 269 35.75 -15.41 12.50
C GLY A 269 34.65 -16.43 12.76
N ALA A 270 34.55 -17.50 11.95
CA ALA A 270 33.54 -18.54 12.10
C ALA A 270 33.94 -19.61 13.13
N SER A 271 32.93 -20.27 13.72
CA SER A 271 33.13 -21.49 14.52
C SER A 271 33.77 -22.63 13.72
N GLU A 272 34.51 -23.52 14.39
CA GLU A 272 35.15 -24.67 13.72
C GLU A 272 34.12 -25.59 13.04
N GLU A 273 32.97 -25.79 13.69
CA GLU A 273 31.88 -26.60 13.14
C GLU A 273 31.35 -26.01 11.82
N LEU A 274 31.15 -24.69 11.78
CA LEU A 274 30.73 -23.99 10.57
C LEU A 274 31.78 -24.09 9.47
N ARG A 275 33.07 -23.90 9.79
CA ARG A 275 34.18 -24.08 8.84
C ARG A 275 34.17 -25.47 8.21
N GLU A 276 34.04 -26.51 9.03
CA GLU A 276 33.98 -27.89 8.55
C GLU A 276 32.79 -28.12 7.62
N LYS A 277 31.62 -27.55 7.94
CA LYS A 277 30.44 -27.62 7.08
C LYS A 277 30.69 -26.99 5.70
N PHE A 278 31.34 -25.84 5.63
CA PHE A 278 31.77 -25.22 4.38
C PHE A 278 32.74 -26.13 3.62
N PHE A 279 33.80 -26.62 4.27
CA PHE A 279 34.79 -27.48 3.62
C PHE A 279 34.21 -28.78 3.07
N ARG A 280 33.25 -29.39 3.78
CA ARG A 280 32.57 -30.63 3.36
C ARG A 280 31.72 -30.42 2.10
N ASN A 281 31.18 -29.22 1.91
CA ASN A 281 30.35 -28.85 0.76
C ASN A 281 31.15 -28.31 -0.43
N MET A 282 32.48 -28.32 -0.35
CA MET A 282 33.38 -27.91 -1.42
C MET A 282 34.11 -29.10 -2.03
N SER A 283 34.65 -28.93 -3.24
CA SER A 283 35.60 -29.89 -3.78
C SER A 283 36.90 -29.91 -2.95
N LYS A 284 37.58 -31.06 -2.86
CA LYS A 284 38.85 -31.20 -2.12
C LYS A 284 39.89 -30.12 -2.48
N ARG A 285 39.98 -29.78 -3.77
CA ARG A 285 40.87 -28.73 -4.27
C ARG A 285 40.46 -27.34 -3.78
N ALA A 286 39.17 -27.01 -3.85
CA ALA A 286 38.67 -25.70 -3.43
C ALA A 286 38.78 -25.51 -1.90
N ALA A 287 38.47 -26.54 -1.12
CA ALA A 287 38.66 -26.51 0.33
C ALA A 287 40.14 -26.34 0.71
N GLN A 288 41.06 -27.00 0.00
CA GLN A 288 42.50 -26.86 0.23
C GLN A 288 42.99 -25.44 -0.08
N MET A 289 42.61 -24.87 -1.23
CA MET A 289 42.95 -23.49 -1.57
C MET A 289 42.40 -22.49 -0.55
N LEU A 290 41.16 -22.68 -0.11
CA LEU A 290 40.54 -21.81 0.90
C LEU A 290 41.28 -21.85 2.25
N LYS A 291 41.73 -23.04 2.68
CA LYS A 291 42.55 -23.19 3.89
C LYS A 291 43.90 -22.48 3.77
N GLU A 292 44.57 -22.62 2.62
CA GLU A 292 45.83 -21.95 2.33
C GLU A 292 45.66 -20.42 2.31
N ASP A 293 44.59 -19.91 1.68
CA ASP A 293 44.28 -18.48 1.67
C ASP A 293 44.01 -17.95 3.08
N MET A 294 43.25 -18.69 3.89
CA MET A 294 43.00 -18.34 5.29
C MET A 294 44.28 -18.30 6.12
N GLU A 295 45.24 -19.21 5.89
CA GLU A 295 46.54 -19.19 6.57
C GLU A 295 47.39 -17.98 6.10
N PHE A 296 47.43 -17.73 4.79
CA PHE A 296 48.24 -16.66 4.19
C PHE A 296 47.78 -15.26 4.59
N MET A 297 46.48 -15.04 4.81
CA MET A 297 45.93 -13.74 5.24
C MET A 297 46.44 -13.27 6.60
N GLY A 298 46.94 -14.16 7.47
CA GLY A 298 47.43 -13.77 8.80
C GLY A 298 46.34 -13.18 9.71
N PRO A 299 46.68 -12.24 10.62
CA PRO A 299 45.72 -11.52 11.45
C PRO A 299 44.90 -10.52 10.64
N VAL A 300 43.58 -10.61 10.74
CA VAL A 300 42.61 -9.74 10.05
C VAL A 300 41.84 -8.90 11.06
N ARG A 301 41.32 -7.74 10.65
CA ARG A 301 40.50 -6.90 11.54
C ARG A 301 39.11 -7.51 11.67
N VAL A 302 38.55 -7.46 12.88
CA VAL A 302 37.19 -7.95 13.17
C VAL A 302 36.17 -7.32 12.22
N ARG A 303 36.25 -6.00 12.00
CA ARG A 303 35.35 -5.29 11.08
C ARG A 303 35.36 -5.88 9.65
N ASP A 304 36.54 -6.21 9.13
CA ASP A 304 36.66 -6.73 7.76
C ASP A 304 36.06 -8.15 7.66
N VAL A 305 36.17 -8.95 8.74
CA VAL A 305 35.51 -10.26 8.87
C VAL A 305 33.99 -10.11 8.90
N GLU A 306 33.47 -9.18 9.71
CA GLU A 306 32.03 -8.95 9.83
C GLU A 306 31.42 -8.45 8.51
N GLU A 307 32.11 -7.55 7.79
CA GLU A 307 31.70 -7.10 6.46
C GLU A 307 31.61 -8.27 5.47
N ALA A 308 32.60 -9.18 5.49
CA ALA A 308 32.60 -10.36 4.65
C ALA A 308 31.48 -11.35 5.01
N GLN A 309 31.23 -11.58 6.30
CA GLN A 309 30.11 -12.38 6.79
C GLN A 309 28.76 -11.81 6.32
N GLN A 310 28.59 -10.49 6.41
CA GLN A 310 27.36 -9.82 5.98
C GLN A 310 27.11 -9.97 4.48
N LYS A 311 28.16 -9.87 3.65
CA LYS A 311 28.04 -10.13 2.21
C LYS A 311 27.51 -11.53 1.93
N ILE A 312 28.00 -12.55 2.64
CA ILE A 312 27.54 -13.93 2.46
C ILE A 312 26.09 -14.09 2.91
N VAL A 313 25.71 -13.52 4.05
CA VAL A 313 24.31 -13.50 4.52
C VAL A 313 23.39 -12.83 3.49
N ASN A 314 23.82 -11.74 2.89
CA ASN A 314 23.04 -11.05 1.85
C ASN A 314 22.86 -11.92 0.60
N VAL A 315 23.89 -12.67 0.17
CA VAL A 315 23.79 -13.63 -0.95
C VAL A 315 22.79 -14.74 -0.63
N ILE A 316 22.83 -15.28 0.59
CA ILE A 316 21.86 -16.31 1.04
C ILE A 316 20.43 -15.77 0.93
N ARG A 317 20.19 -14.55 1.40
CA ARG A 317 18.86 -13.92 1.33
C ARG A 317 18.39 -13.71 -0.10
N GLN A 318 19.26 -13.25 -0.99
CA GLN A 318 18.90 -13.09 -2.40
C GLN A 318 18.50 -14.44 -3.03
N LEU A 319 19.19 -15.52 -2.68
CA LEU A 319 18.86 -16.87 -3.15
C LEU A 319 17.57 -17.42 -2.52
N GLU A 320 17.28 -17.08 -1.26
CA GLU A 320 16.04 -17.44 -0.57
C GLU A 320 14.84 -16.69 -1.20
N GLU A 321 14.97 -15.39 -1.42
CA GLU A 321 13.96 -14.55 -2.11
C GLU A 321 13.68 -15.03 -3.53
N ALA A 322 14.71 -15.53 -4.23
CA ALA A 322 14.57 -16.14 -5.55
C ALA A 322 13.95 -17.55 -5.51
N GLY A 323 13.75 -18.14 -4.32
CA GLY A 323 13.26 -19.50 -4.13
C GLY A 323 14.28 -20.58 -4.54
N GLU A 324 15.56 -20.23 -4.70
CA GLU A 324 16.62 -21.17 -5.08
C GLU A 324 17.14 -21.99 -3.89
N ILE A 325 17.00 -21.46 -2.68
CA ILE A 325 17.33 -22.14 -1.43
C ILE A 325 16.19 -21.98 -0.42
N VAL A 326 16.10 -22.93 0.50
CA VAL A 326 15.19 -22.86 1.64
C VAL A 326 16.03 -22.69 2.90
N VAL A 327 15.65 -21.70 3.73
CA VAL A 327 16.26 -21.41 5.01
C VAL A 327 15.27 -21.80 6.10
N ALA A 328 15.59 -22.84 6.87
CA ALA A 328 14.79 -23.20 8.03
C ALA A 328 15.04 -22.18 9.14
N ARG A 329 14.23 -21.12 9.19
CA ARG A 329 14.19 -20.20 10.34
C ARG A 329 13.53 -20.96 11.49
N GLY A 330 14.04 -20.84 12.72
CA GLY A 330 13.69 -21.64 13.90
C GLY A 330 12.25 -21.49 14.42
N GLY A 331 11.27 -21.67 13.54
CA GLY A 331 9.84 -21.58 13.78
C GLY A 331 9.07 -22.49 12.83
N GLY A 332 9.07 -23.78 13.15
CA GLY A 332 7.87 -24.62 13.07
C GLY A 332 7.07 -24.75 11.76
N GLU A 333 7.67 -24.64 10.58
CA GLU A 333 7.03 -25.15 9.36
C GLU A 333 7.83 -26.32 8.79
N GLU A 334 7.51 -27.51 9.30
CA GLU A 334 7.84 -28.78 8.64
C GLU A 334 7.11 -28.82 7.30
N LEU A 335 7.84 -28.57 6.21
CA LEU A 335 7.39 -28.97 4.89
C LEU A 335 7.46 -30.50 4.81
N ILE A 336 6.30 -31.14 4.94
CA ILE A 336 6.13 -32.56 4.65
C ILE A 336 6.17 -32.73 3.13
N VAL A 337 7.09 -33.56 2.64
CA VAL A 337 7.06 -34.13 1.28
C VAL A 337 6.87 -35.63 1.36
#